data_AF-A0A0M2V092-F1
#
_entry.id   AF-A0A0M2V092-F1
#
_cell.length_a   1.000
_cell.length_b   1.000
_cell.length_c   1.000
_cell.angle_alpha   90.00
_cell.angle_beta   90.00
_cell.angle_gamma   90.00
#
_symmetry.space_group_name_H-M   'P 1'
#
loop_
_entity.id
_entity.type
_entity.pdbx_description
1 polymer ?
#
loop_
_entity_poly.entity_id
_entity_poly.type
_entity_poly.pdbx_seq_one_letter_code
_entity_poly.pdbx_strand_id
1 'polypeptide(L)'
;PINVFMHPATGEYAEQGEGPTELAKFPLLHQLQQDIFDLNPPATAQNKRALQAEDQSLTFHRCHSRQREVEVLQDNLLAAFAADATLRPRDVIVMTPDIADYAPHINAVFGRIERDDWRYLPFSLADQANRGRVP
;
A
#
# COMPACT_ATOMS: atom_id res chain seq x y z
N PRO A 1 24.85 5.94 25.79
CA PRO A 1 25.52 4.78 25.16
C PRO A 1 25.46 4.93 23.63
N ILE A 2 26.62 5.20 23.00
CA ILE A 2 26.75 5.38 21.55
C ILE A 2 26.92 3.98 20.95
N ASN A 3 26.00 3.56 20.09
CA ASN A 3 26.16 2.32 19.33
C ASN A 3 27.04 2.61 18.12
N VAL A 4 28.24 2.04 18.11
CA VAL A 4 29.14 2.02 16.97
C VAL A 4 28.90 0.71 16.23
N PHE A 5 28.36 0.77 15.00
CA PHE A 5 28.26 -0.39 14.12
C PHE A 5 29.52 -0.45 13.23
N MET A 6 30.21 -1.59 13.27
CA MET A 6 31.42 -1.86 12.49
C MET A 6 31.02 -2.62 11.21
N HIS A 7 31.34 -2.08 10.03
CA HIS A 7 31.08 -2.75 8.76
C HIS A 7 32.12 -3.86 8.54
N PRO A 8 31.73 -5.15 8.40
CA PRO A 8 32.64 -6.30 8.51
C PRO A 8 33.58 -6.50 7.30
N ALA A 9 33.44 -5.72 6.23
CA ALA A 9 34.25 -5.87 5.02
C ALA A 9 35.37 -4.82 4.87
N THR A 10 35.31 -3.70 5.58
CA THR A 10 36.18 -2.53 5.32
C THR A 10 36.90 -2.00 6.55
N GLY A 11 36.47 -2.36 7.77
CA GLY A 11 37.14 -1.95 9.01
C GLY A 11 37.11 -0.44 9.29
N GLU A 12 36.35 0.33 8.53
CA GLU A 12 36.21 1.77 8.69
C GLU A 12 35.12 2.11 9.72
N TYR A 13 35.44 3.06 10.60
CA TYR A 13 34.46 3.72 11.46
C TYR A 13 33.70 4.75 10.63
N ALA A 14 32.45 4.46 10.27
CA ALA A 14 31.58 5.45 9.65
C ALA A 14 31.10 6.45 10.71
N GLU A 15 31.91 7.48 10.98
CA GLU A 15 31.39 8.72 11.58
C GLU A 15 30.93 9.66 10.47
N GLN A 16 29.69 9.48 10.01
CA GLN A 16 28.92 10.52 9.34
C GLN A 16 27.44 10.16 9.44
N GLY A 17 26.76 10.82 10.37
CA GLY A 17 25.31 10.79 10.42
C GLY A 17 24.76 11.50 9.19
N GLU A 18 24.22 10.73 8.25
CA GLU A 18 23.06 11.19 7.50
C GLU A 18 21.95 11.37 8.54
N GLY A 19 21.71 12.63 8.91
CA GLY A 19 20.78 12.95 9.98
C GLY A 19 19.37 12.43 9.67
N PRO A 20 18.52 12.21 10.69
CA PRO A 20 17.09 11.87 10.57
C PRO A 20 16.24 12.82 9.67
N THR A 21 16.86 13.84 9.07
CA THR A 21 16.24 14.99 8.41
C THR A 21 15.99 14.77 6.91
N GLU A 22 16.69 13.84 6.24
CA GLU A 22 16.48 13.57 4.82
C GLU A 22 15.30 12.62 4.58
N LEU A 23 15.19 11.58 5.41
CA LEU A 23 14.07 10.63 5.41
C LEU A 23 12.71 11.32 5.60
N ALA A 24 12.66 12.38 6.42
CA ALA A 24 11.43 13.14 6.69
C ALA A 24 10.84 13.84 5.44
N LYS A 25 11.59 13.93 4.33
CA LYS A 25 11.09 14.49 3.06
C LYS A 25 10.34 13.47 2.21
N PHE A 26 10.55 12.18 2.46
CA PHE A 26 9.93 11.10 1.70
C PHE A 26 8.55 10.74 2.25
N PRO A 27 7.68 10.10 1.44
CA PRO A 27 6.40 9.59 1.92
C PRO A 27 6.56 8.59 3.08
N LEU A 28 5.57 8.52 3.96
CA LEU A 28 5.53 7.68 5.16
C LEU A 28 5.82 6.21 4.85
N LEU A 29 5.29 5.68 3.74
CA LEU A 29 5.56 4.30 3.33
C LEU A 29 7.05 4.06 3.10
N HIS A 30 7.74 5.00 2.45
CA HIS A 30 9.18 4.91 2.20
C HIS A 30 9.96 4.94 3.51
N GLN A 31 9.58 5.85 4.41
CA GLN A 31 10.21 5.95 5.73
C GLN A 31 10.09 4.64 6.52
N LEU A 32 8.90 4.02 6.52
CA LEU A 32 8.66 2.74 7.20
C LEU A 32 9.45 1.58 6.57
N GLN A 33 9.51 1.53 5.24
CA GLN A 33 10.31 0.53 4.53
C GLN A 33 11.80 0.65 4.89
N GLN A 34 12.30 1.88 4.96
CA GLN A 34 13.68 2.14 5.37
C GLN A 34 13.94 1.73 6.82
N ASP A 35 13.01 2.00 7.75
CA ASP A 35 13.19 1.54 9.13
C ASP A 35 13.31 0.02 9.24
N ILE A 36 12.48 -0.71 8.48
CA ILE A 36 12.53 -2.17 8.45
C ILE A 36 13.86 -2.63 7.86
N PHE A 37 14.33 -1.97 6.79
CA PHE A 37 15.62 -2.28 6.16
C PHE A 37 16.80 -2.06 7.10
N ASP A 38 16.82 -0.93 7.82
CA ASP A 38 17.88 -0.56 8.77
C ASP A 38 17.71 -1.23 10.15
N LEU A 39 16.64 -2.00 10.35
CA LEU A 39 16.25 -2.61 11.63
C LEU A 39 16.10 -1.59 12.77
N ASN A 40 15.61 -0.39 12.45
CA ASN A 40 15.34 0.64 13.43
C ASN A 40 14.11 0.28 14.28
N PRO A 41 14.15 0.54 15.60
CA PRO A 41 13.00 0.31 16.45
C PRO A 41 11.84 1.24 16.08
N PRO A 42 10.58 0.83 16.32
CA PRO A 42 9.42 1.67 16.09
C PRO A 42 9.51 3.01 16.84
N ALA A 43 8.98 4.06 16.22
CA ALA A 43 8.90 5.38 16.84
C ALA A 43 8.09 5.32 18.14
N THR A 44 8.62 5.95 19.20
CA THR A 44 7.95 6.08 20.48
C THR A 44 7.16 7.39 20.56
N ALA A 45 6.36 7.58 21.61
CA ALA A 45 5.63 8.82 21.83
C ALA A 45 6.55 10.06 21.92
N GLN A 46 7.81 9.86 22.29
CA GLN A 46 8.86 10.87 22.43
C GLN A 46 9.54 11.22 21.10
N ASN A 47 9.49 10.33 20.11
CA ASN A 47 10.16 10.48 18.81
C ASN A 47 9.17 10.22 17.66
N LYS A 48 8.05 10.96 17.65
CA LYS A 48 7.06 10.85 16.57
C LYS A 48 7.61 11.42 15.27
N ARG A 49 7.28 10.76 14.16
CA ARG A 49 7.55 11.27 12.81
C ARG A 49 6.66 12.47 12.53
N ALA A 50 7.20 13.46 11.83
CA ALA A 50 6.41 14.50 11.21
C ALA A 50 5.75 13.91 9.96
N LEU A 51 4.42 13.99 9.87
CA LEU A 51 3.67 13.57 8.69
C LEU A 51 3.47 14.77 7.78
N GLN A 52 3.67 14.58 6.48
CA GLN A 52 3.27 15.55 5.47
C GLN A 52 1.74 15.46 5.30
N ALA A 53 1.06 16.60 5.22
CA ALA A 53 -0.41 16.63 5.23
C ALA A 53 -1.02 16.01 3.95
N GLU A 54 -0.29 16.10 2.84
CA GLU A 54 -0.70 15.62 1.52
C GLU A 54 -0.24 14.18 1.23
N ASP A 55 0.47 13.54 2.16
CA ASP A 55 1.00 12.20 1.96
C ASP A 55 -0.10 11.14 2.05
N GLN A 56 -0.32 10.44 0.93
CA GLN A 56 -1.29 9.37 0.76
C GLN A 56 -0.62 8.00 0.53
N SER A 57 0.67 7.85 0.83
CA SER A 57 1.41 6.60 0.59
C SER A 57 0.98 5.44 1.48
N LEU A 58 0.37 5.73 2.63
CA LEU A 58 -0.24 4.74 3.52
C LEU A 58 -1.52 5.31 4.12
N THR A 59 -2.65 4.70 3.79
CA THR A 59 -3.97 5.15 4.25
C THR A 59 -4.73 4.02 4.92
N PHE A 60 -5.66 4.39 5.81
CA PHE A 60 -6.55 3.45 6.49
C PHE A 60 -8.00 3.82 6.18
N HIS A 61 -8.75 2.86 5.65
CA HIS A 61 -10.17 3.04 5.32
C HIS A 61 -11.00 2.14 6.22
N ARG A 62 -11.85 2.74 7.07
CA ARG A 62 -12.84 1.99 7.86
C ARG A 62 -14.19 2.04 7.16
N CYS A 63 -14.73 0.88 6.84
CA CYS A 63 -16.03 0.73 6.20
C CYS A 63 -16.96 -0.14 7.05
N HIS A 64 -18.25 -0.15 6.69
CA HIS A 64 -19.30 -0.82 7.48
C HIS A 64 -19.78 -2.14 6.87
N SER A 65 -19.30 -2.49 5.67
CA SER A 65 -19.62 -3.74 4.98
C SER A 65 -18.63 -3.99 3.85
N ARG A 66 -18.48 -5.24 3.43
CA ARG A 66 -17.65 -5.63 2.26
C ARG A 66 -18.08 -4.90 0.99
N GLN A 67 -19.39 -4.70 0.80
CA GLN A 67 -19.92 -3.93 -0.32
C GLN A 67 -19.36 -2.50 -0.32
N ARG A 68 -19.44 -1.80 0.82
CA ARG A 68 -18.93 -0.44 0.93
C ARG A 68 -17.42 -0.38 0.82
N GLU A 69 -16.71 -1.39 1.32
CA GLU A 69 -15.25 -1.51 1.15
C GLU A 69 -14.85 -1.55 -0.33
N VAL A 70 -15.54 -2.37 -1.13
CA VAL A 70 -15.28 -2.48 -2.57
C VAL A 70 -15.64 -1.19 -3.32
N GLU A 71 -16.73 -0.51 -2.94
CA GLU A 71 -17.08 0.80 -3.51
C GLU A 71 -16.03 1.86 -3.21
N VAL A 72 -15.58 1.96 -1.94
CA VAL A 72 -14.53 2.89 -1.53
C VAL A 72 -13.21 2.57 -2.23
N LEU A 73 -12.90 1.28 -2.40
CA LEU A 73 -11.74 0.84 -3.17
C LEU A 73 -11.82 1.35 -4.62
N GLN A 74 -12.97 1.22 -5.29
CA GLN A 74 -13.15 1.74 -6.65
C GLN A 74 -12.93 3.26 -6.71
N ASP A 75 -13.55 4.01 -5.80
CA ASP A 75 -13.40 5.47 -5.72
C ASP A 75 -11.92 5.86 -5.54
N ASN A 76 -11.20 5.17 -4.65
CA ASN A 76 -9.78 5.40 -4.39
C ASN A 76 -8.91 5.09 -5.63
N LEU A 77 -9.18 3.99 -6.33
CA LEU A 77 -8.43 3.62 -7.54
C LEU A 77 -8.66 4.65 -8.65
N LEU A 78 -9.90 5.09 -8.86
CA LEU A 78 -10.22 6.13 -9.84
C LEU A 78 -9.51 7.44 -9.50
N ALA A 79 -9.49 7.84 -8.23
CA ALA A 79 -8.76 9.03 -7.79
C ALA A 79 -7.25 8.89 -8.02
N ALA A 80 -6.67 7.72 -7.74
CA ALA A 80 -5.24 7.45 -7.96
C ALA A 80 -4.86 7.52 -9.45
N PHE A 81 -5.63 6.88 -10.32
CA PHE A 81 -5.38 6.93 -11.78
C PHE A 81 -5.59 8.34 -12.36
N ALA A 82 -6.52 9.12 -11.79
CA ALA A 82 -6.71 10.52 -12.19
C ALA A 82 -5.56 11.43 -11.74
N ALA A 83 -4.94 11.14 -10.58
CA ALA A 83 -3.83 11.91 -10.04
C ALA A 83 -2.48 11.58 -10.72
N ASP A 84 -2.28 10.34 -11.16
CA ASP A 84 -1.05 9.88 -11.80
C ASP A 84 -1.35 9.11 -13.10
N ALA A 85 -1.09 9.74 -14.24
CA ALA A 85 -1.28 9.14 -15.56
C ALA A 85 -0.28 8.03 -15.89
N THR A 86 0.80 7.87 -15.11
CA THR A 86 1.79 6.80 -15.29
C THR A 86 1.38 5.50 -14.60
N LEU A 87 0.49 5.59 -13.61
CA LEU A 87 -0.04 4.44 -12.89
C LEU A 87 -1.02 3.65 -13.77
N ARG A 88 -0.75 2.37 -14.00
CA ARG A 88 -1.63 1.51 -14.81
C ARG A 88 -2.31 0.48 -13.93
N PRO A 89 -3.50 -0.04 -14.32
CA PRO A 89 -4.19 -1.07 -13.54
C PRO A 89 -3.34 -2.31 -13.20
N ARG A 90 -2.40 -2.69 -14.06
CA ARG A 90 -1.46 -3.82 -13.83
C ARG A 90 -0.43 -3.57 -12.72
N ASP A 91 -0.23 -2.32 -12.33
CA ASP A 91 0.72 -1.94 -11.28
C ASP A 91 0.03 -1.99 -9.89
N VAL A 92 -1.25 -2.34 -9.83
CA VAL A 92 -2.07 -2.42 -8.62
C VAL A 92 -2.38 -3.87 -8.27
N ILE A 93 -2.20 -4.24 -7.00
CA ILE A 93 -2.67 -5.52 -6.44
C ILE A 93 -3.63 -5.25 -5.28
N VAL A 94 -4.75 -5.98 -5.27
CA VAL A 94 -5.70 -5.98 -4.17
C VAL A 94 -5.70 -7.36 -3.54
N MET A 95 -5.37 -7.43 -2.25
CA MET A 95 -5.33 -8.68 -1.49
C MET A 95 -6.49 -8.71 -0.50
N THR A 96 -7.18 -9.84 -0.43
CA THR A 96 -8.31 -10.07 0.49
C THR A 96 -8.06 -11.36 1.28
N PRO A 97 -8.56 -11.48 2.52
CA PRO A 97 -8.38 -12.69 3.31
C PRO A 97 -9.05 -13.94 2.72
N ASP A 98 -10.19 -13.78 2.04
CA ASP A 98 -10.86 -14.83 1.27
C ASP A 98 -11.54 -14.19 0.04
N ILE A 99 -11.08 -14.57 -1.17
CA ILE A 99 -11.60 -13.99 -2.40
C ILE A 99 -13.01 -14.48 -2.75
N ALA A 100 -13.43 -15.66 -2.29
CA ALA A 100 -14.75 -16.20 -2.55
C ALA A 100 -15.84 -15.32 -1.92
N ASP A 101 -15.52 -14.77 -0.75
CA ASP A 101 -16.36 -13.88 0.03
C ASP A 101 -16.50 -12.47 -0.59
N TYR A 102 -15.48 -11.99 -1.30
CA TYR A 102 -15.47 -10.66 -1.93
C TYR A 102 -15.94 -10.68 -3.39
N ALA A 103 -15.79 -11.80 -4.09
CA ALA A 103 -16.14 -11.94 -5.50
C ALA A 103 -17.54 -11.39 -5.89
N PRO A 104 -18.65 -11.69 -5.17
CA PRO A 104 -19.96 -11.13 -5.54
C PRO A 104 -20.00 -9.60 -5.43
N HIS A 105 -19.30 -9.02 -4.44
CA HIS A 105 -19.22 -7.58 -4.25
C HIS A 105 -18.36 -6.91 -5.32
N ILE A 106 -17.20 -7.51 -5.64
CA ILE A 106 -16.33 -7.02 -6.72
C ILE A 106 -17.09 -7.03 -8.05
N ASN A 107 -17.77 -8.13 -8.38
CA ASN A 107 -18.55 -8.21 -9.61
C ASN A 107 -19.72 -7.21 -9.64
N ALA A 108 -20.35 -6.92 -8.50
CA ALA A 108 -21.43 -5.94 -8.42
C ALA A 108 -20.96 -4.50 -8.69
N VAL A 109 -19.75 -4.14 -8.23
CA VAL A 109 -19.19 -2.78 -8.33
C VAL A 109 -18.43 -2.59 -9.65
N PHE A 110 -17.56 -3.53 -10.02
CA PHE A 110 -16.70 -3.42 -11.19
C PHE A 110 -17.31 -4.07 -12.45
N GLY A 111 -18.12 -5.11 -12.29
CA GLY A 111 -18.61 -5.93 -13.42
C GLY A 111 -19.84 -5.39 -14.13
N ARG A 112 -20.50 -4.35 -13.60
CA ARG A 112 -21.73 -3.75 -14.15
C ARG A 112 -21.50 -2.44 -14.90
N ILE A 113 -20.24 -2.08 -15.15
CA ILE A 113 -19.85 -0.83 -15.79
C ILE A 113 -19.51 -1.12 -17.25
N GLU A 114 -20.13 -0.38 -18.17
CA GLU A 114 -19.84 -0.48 -19.60
C GLU A 114 -18.43 0.02 -19.91
N ARG A 115 -17.79 -0.54 -20.95
CA ARG A 115 -16.39 -0.21 -21.30
C ARG A 115 -16.19 1.26 -21.69
N ASP A 116 -17.24 1.93 -22.13
CA ASP A 116 -17.21 3.33 -22.55
C ASP A 116 -17.44 4.29 -21.37
N ASP A 117 -17.76 3.79 -20.18
CA ASP A 117 -17.88 4.60 -18.96
C ASP A 117 -16.49 4.88 -18.37
N TRP A 118 -16.25 6.12 -17.96
CA TRP A 118 -14.98 6.56 -17.37
C TRP A 118 -14.60 5.83 -16.06
N ARG A 119 -15.58 5.20 -15.39
CA ARG A 119 -15.37 4.40 -14.17
C ARG A 119 -14.95 2.96 -14.46
N TYR A 120 -14.91 2.56 -15.73
CA TYR A 120 -14.51 1.21 -16.10
C TYR A 120 -13.04 0.97 -15.75
N LEU A 121 -12.81 -0.02 -14.88
CA LEU A 121 -11.47 -0.48 -14.52
C LEU A 121 -11.34 -1.96 -14.83
N PRO A 122 -10.38 -2.38 -15.68
CA PRO A 122 -10.15 -3.79 -15.95
C PRO A 122 -9.62 -4.49 -14.70
N PHE A 123 -10.19 -5.65 -14.38
CA PHE A 123 -9.77 -6.47 -13.25
C PHE A 123 -9.78 -7.96 -13.60
N SER A 124 -9.02 -8.74 -12.83
CA SER A 124 -9.04 -10.21 -12.87
C SER A 124 -9.01 -10.75 -11.44
N LEU A 125 -9.84 -11.76 -11.16
CA LEU A 125 -9.85 -12.44 -9.86
C LEU A 125 -8.92 -13.65 -9.92
N ALA A 126 -7.89 -13.66 -9.07
CA ALA A 126 -7.03 -14.82 -8.85
C ALA A 126 -7.52 -15.63 -7.63
N ASP A 127 -7.09 -16.90 -7.54
CA ASP A 127 -7.37 -17.78 -6.39
C ASP A 127 -8.86 -18.06 -6.11
N GLN A 128 -9.71 -17.87 -7.11
CA GLN A 128 -11.08 -18.39 -7.06
C GLN A 128 -10.97 -19.91 -7.01
N ALA A 129 -11.16 -20.50 -5.82
CA ALA A 129 -11.16 -21.95 -5.64
C ALA A 129 -11.95 -22.58 -6.78
N ASN A 130 -11.26 -23.40 -7.57
CA ASN A 130 -11.83 -24.09 -8.71
C ASN A 130 -12.92 -25.02 -8.16
N ARG A 131 -14.16 -24.54 -8.00
CA ARG A 131 -15.32 -25.35 -7.66
C ARG A 131 -15.70 -26.17 -8.90
N GLY A 132 -14.76 -26.99 -9.35
CA GLY A 132 -15.06 -28.23 -10.02
C GLY A 132 -15.70 -29.14 -8.98
N ARG A 133 -17.03 -29.20 -9.00
CA ARG A 133 -17.76 -30.39 -8.54
C ARG A 133 -17.03 -31.60 -9.11
N VAL A 134 -16.40 -32.39 -8.26
CA VAL A 134 -16.09 -33.78 -8.61
C VAL A 134 -17.39 -34.56 -8.35
N PRO A 135 -17.99 -35.20 -9.38
CA PRO A 135 -19.22 -35.97 -9.25
C PRO A 135 -19.05 -37.22 -8.39
#